data_AF-A0A1M6JN20-F1
#
_entry.id   AF-A0A1M6JN20-F1
#
_cell.length_a   1.000
_cell.length_b   1.000
_cell.length_c   1.000
_cell.angle_alpha   90.00
_cell.angle_beta   90.00
_cell.angle_gamma   90.00
#
_symmetry.space_group_name_H-M   'P 1'
#
loop_
_entity.id
_entity.type
_entity.pdbx_description
1 polymer ?
#
loop_
_entity_poly.entity_id
_entity_poly.type
_entity_poly.pdbx_seq_one_letter_code
_entity_poly.pdbx_strand_id
1 'polypeptide(L)'
;MEQNPYILMTVPDCWHRGRRVGGAVKENGKLAESYTFDSAGMLSKVINADKGMTSSYAYDGTGNRVSSEVKSDGIRKNKKEYVIDTQSAYGDIVGAIDTTEGGNTKTSYFTYGKGLVSTDNDGIMGYYRTDEKNTVTDILDKTGAVKASLSNDEFGKLLSKDGMDKGNTVQVAIFAFTGHVYDDNSGLYYAKARYYDAEIGRFISEDSYKGDNSIIISLNLYIYTSNIPVINIDPTGHVFKNTMVNDGGSGHGSFDKAKLVRGRI
;
A
#
# COMPACT_ATOMS: atom_id res chain seq x y z
N MET A 1 -9.13 -7.63 -35.83
CA MET A 1 -10.13 -7.63 -34.75
C MET A 1 -9.36 -7.87 -33.47
N GLU A 2 -9.14 -6.79 -32.75
CA GLU A 2 -8.35 -6.75 -31.51
C GLU A 2 -9.22 -7.34 -30.40
N GLN A 3 -8.80 -8.46 -29.82
CA GLN A 3 -9.54 -9.08 -28.73
C GLN A 3 -9.27 -8.30 -27.45
N ASN A 4 -10.33 -7.70 -26.92
CA ASN A 4 -10.33 -7.03 -25.63
C ASN A 4 -10.10 -8.07 -24.52
N PRO A 5 -9.02 -8.01 -23.72
CA PRO A 5 -8.78 -9.00 -22.68
C PRO A 5 -9.73 -8.75 -21.50
N TYR A 6 -10.71 -9.64 -21.33
CA TYR A 6 -11.52 -9.67 -20.11
C TYR A 6 -10.69 -10.31 -18.99
N ILE A 7 -10.31 -9.52 -17.98
CA ILE A 7 -9.72 -10.02 -16.73
C ILE A 7 -10.83 -10.72 -15.94
N LEU A 8 -10.82 -12.05 -15.94
CA LEU A 8 -11.69 -12.84 -15.07
C LEU A 8 -10.97 -13.05 -13.73
N MET A 9 -11.40 -12.32 -12.69
CA MET A 9 -11.07 -12.67 -11.31
C MET A 9 -11.77 -13.99 -10.98
N THR A 10 -11.11 -15.13 -11.21
CA THR A 10 -11.66 -16.42 -10.79
C THR A 10 -11.47 -16.55 -9.28
N VAL A 11 -12.58 -16.42 -8.55
CA VAL A 11 -12.66 -16.77 -7.13
C VAL A 11 -12.38 -18.27 -7.01
N PRO A 12 -11.38 -18.73 -6.24
CA PRO A 12 -11.23 -20.15 -5.98
C PRO A 12 -12.48 -20.67 -5.24
N ASP A 13 -12.99 -21.81 -5.70
CA ASP A 13 -14.13 -22.50 -5.11
C ASP A 13 -13.86 -22.87 -3.65
N CYS A 14 -14.45 -22.13 -2.72
CA CYS A 14 -14.98 -22.64 -1.45
C CYS A 14 -15.80 -21.55 -0.74
N TRP A 15 -17.06 -21.40 -1.17
CA TRP A 15 -18.08 -20.67 -0.41
C TRP A 15 -18.54 -21.52 0.78
N HIS A 16 -17.88 -21.38 1.93
CA HIS A 16 -18.49 -21.65 3.24
C HIS A 16 -18.11 -20.49 4.16
N ARG A 17 -19.07 -19.98 4.94
CA ARG A 17 -18.93 -18.85 5.87
C ARG A 17 -17.55 -18.78 6.55
N GLY A 18 -16.69 -17.86 6.10
CA GLY A 18 -15.38 -17.59 6.71
C GLY A 18 -14.28 -17.39 5.66
N ARG A 19 -13.73 -16.17 5.63
CA ARG A 19 -12.47 -15.70 4.99
C ARG A 19 -11.92 -16.43 3.75
N ARG A 20 -11.67 -15.63 2.69
CA ARG A 20 -10.95 -16.05 1.47
C ARG A 20 -9.58 -16.66 1.81
N VAL A 21 -9.35 -17.90 1.40
CA VAL A 21 -8.07 -18.63 1.53
C VAL A 21 -7.10 -18.31 0.37
N GLY A 22 -7.61 -17.69 -0.70
CA GLY A 22 -6.79 -17.13 -1.77
C GLY A 22 -7.61 -16.46 -2.87
N GLY A 23 -6.93 -15.82 -3.82
CA GLY A 23 -7.49 -15.27 -5.06
C GLY A 23 -6.53 -15.49 -6.22
N ALA A 24 -7.04 -15.63 -7.44
CA ALA A 24 -6.21 -15.79 -8.63
C ALA A 24 -6.73 -14.91 -9.77
N VAL A 25 -5.82 -14.16 -10.39
CA VAL A 25 -6.04 -13.43 -11.64
C VAL A 25 -5.49 -14.28 -12.77
N LYS A 26 -6.31 -14.55 -13.78
CA LYS A 26 -5.89 -15.26 -14.99
C LYS A 26 -6.05 -14.36 -16.20
N GLU A 27 -5.00 -14.29 -17.02
CA GLU A 27 -5.04 -13.66 -18.34
C GLU A 27 -4.95 -14.73 -19.42
N ASN A 28 -5.92 -14.75 -20.33
CA ASN A 28 -6.00 -15.75 -21.41
C ASN A 28 -5.91 -17.22 -20.93
N GLY A 29 -6.46 -17.50 -19.74
CA GLY A 29 -6.47 -18.83 -19.12
C GLY A 29 -5.18 -19.22 -18.39
N LYS A 30 -4.13 -18.39 -18.43
CA LYS A 30 -2.89 -18.57 -17.67
C LYS A 30 -2.96 -17.80 -16.36
N LEU A 31 -2.36 -18.34 -15.30
CA LEU A 31 -2.22 -17.62 -14.04
C LEU A 31 -1.31 -16.40 -14.27
N ALA A 32 -1.83 -15.20 -14.00
CA ALA A 32 -1.06 -13.96 -14.02
C ALA A 32 -0.63 -13.61 -12.58
N GLU A 33 -1.57 -13.63 -11.63
CA GLU A 33 -1.28 -13.39 -10.22
C GLU A 33 -2.09 -14.30 -9.29
N SER A 34 -1.55 -14.59 -8.09
CA SER A 34 -2.34 -15.17 -7.00
C SER A 34 -2.01 -14.56 -5.65
N TYR A 35 -3.05 -14.45 -4.81
CA TYR A 35 -2.99 -13.91 -3.45
C TYR A 35 -3.29 -15.03 -2.46
N THR A 36 -2.50 -15.11 -1.40
CA THR A 36 -2.75 -16.00 -0.25
C THR A 36 -2.92 -15.14 0.99
N PHE A 37 -3.95 -15.45 1.78
CA PHE A 37 -4.21 -14.79 3.06
C PHE A 37 -3.95 -15.76 4.21
N ASP A 38 -3.45 -15.25 5.32
CA ASP A 38 -3.32 -16.03 6.55
C ASP A 38 -4.67 -16.20 7.28
N SER A 39 -4.68 -16.94 8.39
CA SER A 39 -5.89 -17.14 9.21
C SER A 39 -6.41 -15.82 9.82
N ALA A 40 -5.51 -14.84 10.01
CA ALA A 40 -5.84 -13.49 10.43
C ALA A 40 -6.33 -12.60 9.26
N GLY A 41 -6.51 -13.17 8.06
CA GLY A 41 -7.04 -12.49 6.88
C GLY A 41 -6.10 -11.45 6.29
N MET A 42 -4.84 -11.44 6.70
CA MET A 42 -3.81 -10.56 6.19
C MET A 42 -3.15 -11.21 4.98
N LEU A 43 -2.76 -10.40 3.98
CA LEU A 43 -2.11 -10.91 2.78
C LEU A 43 -0.74 -11.47 3.17
N SER A 44 -0.53 -12.77 3.04
CA SER A 44 0.74 -13.42 3.43
C SER A 44 1.65 -13.66 2.24
N LYS A 45 1.10 -13.83 1.03
CA LYS A 45 1.87 -14.12 -0.18
C LYS A 45 1.19 -13.62 -1.44
N VAL A 46 1.99 -13.13 -2.39
CA VAL A 46 1.61 -12.87 -3.78
C VAL A 46 2.55 -13.61 -4.71
N ILE A 47 2.00 -14.33 -5.68
CA ILE A 47 2.78 -14.86 -6.81
C ILE A 47 2.42 -14.01 -8.01
N ASN A 48 3.40 -13.32 -8.59
CA ASN A 48 3.28 -12.63 -9.87
C ASN A 48 3.98 -13.52 -10.91
N ALA A 49 3.17 -14.23 -11.71
CA ALA A 49 3.65 -15.20 -12.68
C ALA A 49 4.30 -14.52 -13.89
N ASP A 50 3.84 -13.33 -14.26
CA ASP A 50 4.40 -12.57 -15.39
C ASP A 50 5.85 -12.14 -15.12
N LYS A 51 6.15 -11.79 -13.86
CA LYS A 51 7.50 -11.46 -13.39
C LYS A 51 8.30 -12.68 -12.91
N GLY A 52 7.67 -13.85 -12.78
CA GLY A 52 8.30 -15.04 -12.18
C GLY A 52 8.70 -14.86 -10.70
N MET A 53 8.03 -13.95 -10.00
CA MET A 53 8.42 -13.51 -8.65
C MET A 53 7.33 -13.76 -7.61
N THR A 54 7.76 -14.00 -6.36
CA THR A 54 6.88 -14.19 -5.20
C THR A 54 7.19 -13.15 -4.14
N SER A 55 6.17 -12.39 -3.72
CA SER A 55 6.23 -11.55 -2.52
C SER A 55 5.67 -12.31 -1.32
N SER A 56 6.30 -12.19 -0.15
CA SER A 56 5.75 -12.66 1.13
C SER A 56 5.77 -11.53 2.16
N TYR A 57 4.82 -11.54 3.10
CA TYR A 57 4.68 -10.49 4.12
C TYR A 57 4.51 -11.10 5.50
N ALA A 58 5.02 -10.40 6.52
CA ALA A 58 4.81 -10.77 7.93
C ALA A 58 4.30 -9.56 8.72
N TYR A 59 3.51 -9.85 9.75
CA TYR A 59 2.83 -8.87 10.57
C TYR A 59 3.12 -9.08 12.06
N ASP A 60 3.07 -8.01 12.84
CA ASP A 60 3.04 -8.11 14.30
C ASP A 60 1.66 -8.56 14.81
N GLY A 61 1.54 -8.78 16.13
CA GLY A 61 0.28 -9.20 16.76
C GLY A 61 -0.86 -8.17 16.69
N THR A 62 -0.57 -6.95 16.25
CA THR A 62 -1.57 -5.88 16.05
C THR A 62 -1.92 -5.66 14.57
N GLY A 63 -1.30 -6.43 13.66
CA GLY A 63 -1.57 -6.38 12.22
C GLY A 63 -0.72 -5.38 11.44
N ASN A 64 0.29 -4.75 12.05
CA ASN A 64 1.22 -3.91 11.29
C ASN A 64 2.22 -4.77 10.53
N ARG A 65 2.51 -4.42 9.28
CA ARG A 65 3.48 -5.16 8.46
C ARG A 65 4.90 -4.87 8.93
N VAL A 66 5.55 -5.89 9.46
CA VAL A 66 6.93 -5.82 9.98
C VAL A 66 7.98 -6.29 8.97
N SER A 67 7.58 -7.05 7.94
CA SER A 67 8.51 -7.36 6.84
C SER A 67 7.81 -7.68 5.52
N SER A 68 8.58 -7.51 4.44
CA SER A 68 8.25 -7.96 3.08
C SER A 68 9.47 -8.61 2.44
N GLU A 69 9.28 -9.73 1.73
CA GLU A 69 10.34 -10.44 1.01
C GLU A 69 9.93 -10.68 -0.44
N VAL A 70 10.84 -10.48 -1.38
CA VAL A 70 10.65 -10.85 -2.80
C VAL A 70 11.65 -11.95 -3.17
N LYS A 71 11.14 -13.01 -3.78
CA LYS A 71 11.91 -14.15 -4.30
C LYS A 71 11.66 -14.33 -5.80
N SER A 72 12.68 -14.74 -6.52
CA SER A 72 12.59 -15.25 -7.91
C SER A 72 13.19 -16.65 -7.92
N ASP A 73 12.46 -17.64 -8.43
CA ASP A 73 12.90 -19.04 -8.46
C ASP A 73 13.36 -19.58 -7.08
N GLY A 74 12.68 -19.15 -6.02
CA GLY A 74 13.01 -19.53 -4.63
C GLY A 74 14.21 -18.77 -4.02
N ILE A 75 14.96 -18.02 -4.82
CA ILE A 75 16.10 -17.23 -4.39
C ILE A 75 15.62 -15.84 -3.95
N ARG A 76 16.03 -15.43 -2.75
CA ARG A 76 15.70 -14.11 -2.18
C ARG A 76 16.38 -13.01 -2.98
N LYS A 77 15.59 -12.10 -3.55
CA LYS A 77 16.05 -10.90 -4.24
C LYS A 77 16.17 -9.71 -3.30
N ASN A 78 15.21 -9.59 -2.40
CA ASN A 78 15.10 -8.48 -1.47
C ASN A 78 14.33 -8.92 -0.22
N LYS A 79 14.70 -8.44 0.97
CA LYS A 79 13.73 -8.32 2.08
C LYS A 79 13.92 -7.03 2.83
N LYS A 80 12.78 -6.44 3.19
CA LYS A 80 12.65 -5.24 4.00
C LYS A 80 12.08 -5.61 5.36
N GLU A 81 12.68 -5.06 6.41
CA GLU A 81 12.21 -5.16 7.79
C GLU A 81 11.88 -3.75 8.27
N TYR A 82 10.70 -3.56 8.84
CA TYR A 82 10.14 -2.24 9.11
C TYR A 82 10.11 -1.92 10.61
N VAL A 83 10.41 -0.67 10.95
CA VAL A 83 10.20 -0.10 12.28
C VAL A 83 8.96 0.77 12.23
N ILE A 84 7.99 0.47 13.09
CA ILE A 84 6.70 1.14 13.12
C ILE A 84 6.60 1.99 14.40
N ASP A 85 6.25 3.26 14.25
CA ASP A 85 5.83 4.08 15.37
C ASP A 85 4.34 3.85 15.65
N THR A 86 4.04 3.02 16.64
CA THR A 86 2.67 2.67 17.03
C THR A 86 1.92 3.80 17.75
N GLN A 87 2.62 4.86 18.16
CA GLN A 87 2.06 6.05 18.80
C GLN A 87 1.69 7.16 17.81
N SER A 88 2.22 7.10 16.58
CA SER A 88 1.75 7.96 15.49
C SER A 88 0.25 7.78 15.22
N ALA A 89 -0.36 8.76 14.57
CA ALA A 89 -1.81 8.78 14.33
C ALA A 89 -2.32 7.54 13.57
N TYR A 90 -1.49 6.99 12.68
CA TYR A 90 -1.87 5.89 11.81
C TYR A 90 -0.96 4.65 11.92
N GLY A 91 0.06 4.62 12.79
CA GLY A 91 1.04 3.51 12.80
C GLY A 91 2.02 3.61 11.63
N ASP A 92 2.77 4.69 11.57
CA ASP A 92 3.65 5.03 10.46
C ASP A 92 4.95 4.23 10.51
N ILE A 93 5.44 3.85 9.33
CA ILE A 93 6.74 3.19 9.18
C ILE A 93 7.80 4.29 9.26
N VAL A 94 8.56 4.31 10.34
CA VAL A 94 9.60 5.33 10.61
C VAL A 94 11.00 4.86 10.24
N GLY A 95 11.16 3.58 9.91
CA GLY A 95 12.40 3.07 9.36
C GLY A 95 12.26 1.74 8.64
N ALA A 96 13.27 1.41 7.84
CA ALA A 96 13.35 0.14 7.14
C ALA A 96 14.80 -0.33 7.01
N ILE A 97 15.04 -1.63 7.13
CA ILE A 97 16.30 -2.27 6.73
C ILE A 97 16.02 -3.07 5.47
N ASP A 98 16.62 -2.67 4.36
CA ASP A 98 16.57 -3.38 3.10
C ASP A 98 17.81 -4.26 2.97
N THR A 99 17.63 -5.56 2.80
CA THR A 99 18.71 -6.51 2.54
C THR A 99 18.52 -7.15 1.16
N THR A 100 19.51 -6.93 0.30
CA THR A 100 19.58 -7.44 -1.08
C THR A 100 19.95 -8.93 -1.12
N GLU A 101 19.83 -9.55 -2.30
CA GLU A 101 20.24 -10.94 -2.58
C GLU A 101 21.66 -11.28 -2.10
N GLY A 102 22.61 -10.36 -2.26
CA GLY A 102 24.00 -10.54 -1.83
C GLY A 102 24.24 -10.36 -0.32
N GLY A 103 23.20 -10.11 0.47
CA GLY A 103 23.30 -9.86 1.90
C GLY A 103 23.69 -8.43 2.28
N ASN A 104 23.94 -7.55 1.30
CA ASN A 104 24.18 -6.14 1.58
C ASN A 104 22.91 -5.50 2.16
N THR A 105 23.09 -4.72 3.22
CA THR A 105 22.00 -4.02 3.89
C THR A 105 22.07 -2.52 3.63
N LYS A 106 20.90 -1.88 3.60
CA LYS A 106 20.71 -0.44 3.62
C LYS A 106 19.70 -0.08 4.70
N THR A 107 20.00 0.93 5.49
CA THR A 107 19.09 1.42 6.52
C THR A 107 18.45 2.72 6.07
N SER A 108 17.13 2.81 6.22
CA SER A 108 16.35 4.01 5.94
C SER A 108 15.63 4.49 7.19
N TYR A 109 15.67 5.80 7.45
CA TYR A 109 14.84 6.48 8.44
C TYR A 109 13.91 7.47 7.75
N PHE A 110 12.63 7.48 8.12
CA PHE A 110 11.61 8.33 7.52
C PHE A 110 11.14 9.37 8.53
N THR A 111 11.22 10.64 8.14
CA THR A 111 10.78 11.75 8.99
C THR A 111 9.42 12.26 8.55
N TYR A 112 8.54 12.45 9.53
CA TYR A 112 7.18 12.95 9.34
C TYR A 112 6.98 14.28 10.06
N GLY A 113 6.22 15.17 9.43
CA GLY A 113 5.64 16.37 10.03
C GLY A 113 4.12 16.23 10.07
N LYS A 114 3.40 17.08 9.32
CA LYS A 114 1.98 16.84 8.99
C LYS A 114 1.78 15.74 7.93
N GLY A 115 2.85 15.40 7.22
CA GLY A 115 2.94 14.39 6.18
C GLY A 115 4.37 13.87 6.08
N LEU A 116 4.67 13.07 5.07
CA LEU A 116 6.02 12.56 4.81
C LEU A 116 6.95 13.70 4.37
N VAL A 117 8.11 13.86 5.04
CA VAL A 117 9.01 15.01 4.82
C VAL A 117 10.32 14.58 4.17
N SER A 118 11.02 13.63 4.76
CA SER A 118 12.37 13.24 4.29
C SER A 118 12.68 11.78 4.58
N THR A 119 13.73 11.29 3.90
CA THR A 119 14.34 9.99 4.14
C THR A 119 15.85 10.16 4.35
N ASP A 120 16.40 9.39 5.29
CA ASP A 120 17.82 9.16 5.46
C ASP A 120 18.16 7.75 5.03
N ASN A 121 18.89 7.59 3.92
CA ASN A 121 19.37 6.29 3.45
C ASN A 121 20.88 6.18 3.68
N ASP A 122 21.29 5.54 4.78
CA ASP A 122 22.70 5.40 5.19
C ASP A 122 23.50 6.73 5.18
N GLY A 123 22.89 7.80 5.69
CA GLY A 123 23.46 9.15 5.75
C GLY A 123 23.17 10.01 4.51
N ILE A 124 22.45 9.47 3.52
CA ILE A 124 22.10 10.20 2.30
C ILE A 124 20.66 10.70 2.40
N MET A 125 20.54 12.03 2.43
CA MET A 125 19.26 12.72 2.56
C MET A 125 18.48 12.77 1.24
N GLY A 126 17.20 12.43 1.32
CA GLY A 126 16.16 12.73 0.33
C GLY A 126 15.00 13.50 0.95
N TYR A 127 14.35 14.35 0.16
CA TYR A 127 13.20 15.15 0.60
C TYR A 127 12.01 14.87 -0.31
N TYR A 128 10.88 14.51 0.29
CA TYR A 128 9.66 14.21 -0.46
C TYR A 128 8.92 15.49 -0.81
N ARG A 129 8.51 15.62 -2.07
CA ARG A 129 7.46 16.54 -2.49
C ARG A 129 6.17 15.74 -2.62
N THR A 130 5.11 16.23 -2.00
CA THR A 130 3.81 15.58 -2.01
C THR A 130 2.69 16.52 -2.44
N ASP A 131 1.59 15.95 -2.92
CA ASP A 131 0.31 16.65 -3.05
C ASP A 131 -0.38 16.84 -1.68
N GLU A 132 -1.58 17.43 -1.68
CA GLU A 132 -2.41 17.65 -0.48
C GLU A 132 -2.90 16.37 0.20
N LYS A 133 -2.84 15.24 -0.50
CA LYS A 133 -3.23 13.90 -0.01
C LYS A 133 -2.02 13.10 0.49
N ASN A 134 -0.83 13.72 0.53
CA ASN A 134 0.47 13.08 0.80
C ASN A 134 0.91 12.06 -0.28
N THR A 135 0.36 12.12 -1.49
CA THR A 135 0.90 11.37 -2.63
C THR A 135 2.26 11.93 -2.99
N VAL A 136 3.28 11.07 -3.03
CA VAL A 136 4.62 11.47 -3.47
C VAL A 136 4.60 11.79 -4.96
N THR A 137 5.01 13.00 -5.32
CA THR A 137 5.19 13.41 -6.72
C THR A 137 6.67 13.41 -7.09
N ASP A 138 7.56 13.79 -6.17
CA ASP A 138 8.99 13.85 -6.44
C ASP A 138 9.81 13.58 -5.18
N ILE A 139 11.07 13.23 -5.41
CA ILE A 139 12.08 13.11 -4.37
C ILE A 139 13.28 13.93 -4.78
N LEU A 140 13.67 14.86 -3.91
CA LEU A 140 14.74 15.83 -4.11
C LEU A 140 15.97 15.42 -3.30
N ASP A 141 17.17 15.72 -3.78
CA ASP A 141 18.38 15.65 -2.95
C ASP A 141 18.57 16.92 -2.11
N LYS A 142 19.65 16.95 -1.31
CA LYS A 142 20.02 18.10 -0.48
C LYS A 142 20.31 19.39 -1.23
N THR A 143 20.48 19.34 -2.55
CA THR A 143 20.68 20.52 -3.41
C THR A 143 19.38 21.01 -4.03
N GLY A 144 18.27 20.29 -3.82
CA GLY A 144 16.98 20.56 -4.46
C GLY A 144 16.85 19.96 -5.86
N ALA A 145 17.78 19.10 -6.29
CA ALA A 145 17.68 18.44 -7.59
C ALA A 145 16.76 17.24 -7.51
N VAL A 146 15.84 17.11 -8.47
CA VAL A 146 14.91 15.98 -8.59
C VAL A 146 15.69 14.70 -8.91
N LYS A 147 15.51 13.67 -8.08
CA LYS A 147 16.10 12.32 -8.23
C LYS A 147 15.08 11.27 -8.64
N ALA A 148 13.84 11.44 -8.22
CA ALA A 148 12.73 10.63 -8.68
C ALA A 148 11.50 11.51 -8.90
N SER A 149 10.69 11.13 -9.90
CA SER A 149 9.39 11.73 -10.18
C SER A 149 8.36 10.63 -10.43
N LEU A 150 7.21 10.78 -9.79
CA LEU A 150 6.09 9.85 -9.88
C LEU A 150 4.88 10.61 -10.41
N SER A 151 4.16 9.99 -11.34
CA SER A 151 2.84 10.48 -11.77
C SER A 151 1.82 9.37 -11.60
N ASN A 152 0.63 9.74 -11.14
CA ASN A 152 -0.46 8.82 -10.86
C ASN A 152 -1.75 9.33 -11.49
N ASP A 153 -2.67 8.42 -11.80
CA ASP A 153 -4.06 8.79 -12.08
C ASP A 153 -4.83 9.08 -10.77
N GLU A 154 -6.13 9.38 -10.89
CA GLU A 154 -7.00 9.69 -9.75
C GLU A 154 -7.15 8.53 -8.75
N PHE A 155 -6.97 7.28 -9.16
CA PHE A 155 -7.02 6.09 -8.32
C PHE A 155 -5.64 5.65 -7.83
N GLY A 156 -4.57 6.36 -8.18
CA GLY A 156 -3.22 6.04 -7.74
C GLY A 156 -2.49 5.03 -8.63
N LYS A 157 -2.98 4.77 -9.84
CA LYS A 157 -2.25 3.96 -10.82
C LYS A 157 -1.02 4.74 -11.29
N LEU A 158 0.16 4.15 -11.13
CA LEU A 158 1.41 4.77 -11.56
C LEU A 158 1.47 4.85 -13.08
N LEU A 159 1.52 6.07 -13.61
CA LEU A 159 1.71 6.37 -15.02
C LEU A 159 3.20 6.51 -15.37
N SER A 160 4.00 7.00 -14.42
CA SER A 160 5.46 7.00 -14.48
C SER A 160 6.07 6.95 -13.08
N LYS A 161 7.28 6.37 -12.98
CA LYS A 161 8.08 6.25 -11.74
C LYS A 161 9.57 6.46 -12.00
N ASP A 162 9.88 7.53 -12.74
CA ASP A 162 11.24 7.80 -13.19
C ASP A 162 12.18 8.01 -12.00
N GLY A 163 13.31 7.30 -12.01
CA GLY A 163 14.33 7.43 -10.96
C GLY A 163 14.04 6.66 -9.67
N MET A 164 12.82 6.13 -9.48
CA MET A 164 12.42 5.38 -8.28
C MET A 164 13.23 4.09 -8.09
N ASP A 165 13.58 3.43 -9.21
CA ASP A 165 14.36 2.17 -9.24
C ASP A 165 15.83 2.38 -9.62
N LYS A 166 16.23 3.62 -9.92
CA LYS A 166 17.61 3.90 -10.36
C LYS A 166 18.48 3.90 -9.12
N GLY A 167 19.45 3.00 -9.11
CA GLY A 167 20.33 2.69 -7.98
C GLY A 167 21.13 3.85 -7.35
N ASN A 168 20.89 5.11 -7.74
CA ASN A 168 21.61 6.28 -7.30
C ASN A 168 20.99 6.92 -6.07
N THR A 169 21.72 6.77 -4.96
CA THR A 169 21.88 7.70 -3.82
C THR A 169 20.64 8.04 -2.97
N VAL A 170 19.45 8.20 -3.53
CA VAL A 170 18.20 8.42 -2.77
C VAL A 170 17.24 7.26 -3.08
N GLN A 171 17.67 6.05 -2.75
CA GLN A 171 16.83 4.86 -2.87
C GLN A 171 15.97 4.68 -1.63
N VAL A 172 14.88 3.93 -1.80
CA VAL A 172 13.82 3.64 -0.82
C VAL A 172 12.73 4.72 -0.78
N ALA A 173 12.31 5.14 -1.98
CA ALA A 173 10.94 5.60 -2.19
C ALA A 173 9.99 4.40 -2.02
N ILE A 174 9.74 3.97 -0.79
CA ILE A 174 8.69 2.98 -0.56
C ILE A 174 7.30 3.61 -0.65
N PHE A 175 7.19 4.92 -0.38
CA PHE A 175 5.92 5.62 -0.35
C PHE A 175 5.57 6.22 -1.72
N ALA A 176 4.30 6.10 -2.12
CA ALA A 176 3.78 6.67 -3.36
C ALA A 176 2.38 7.26 -3.13
N PHE A 177 1.32 6.68 -3.72
CA PHE A 177 -0.04 7.22 -3.64
C PHE A 177 -0.54 7.37 -2.20
N THR A 178 -0.98 8.59 -1.84
CA THR A 178 -1.50 8.96 -0.51
C THR A 178 -0.59 8.61 0.67
N GLY A 179 0.72 8.47 0.42
CA GLY A 179 1.70 8.10 1.44
C GLY A 179 1.71 6.62 1.82
N HIS A 180 1.01 5.76 1.07
CA HIS A 180 1.06 4.31 1.27
C HIS A 180 2.32 3.71 0.65
N VAL A 181 2.75 2.57 1.20
CA VAL A 181 3.89 1.83 0.67
C VAL A 181 3.48 1.10 -0.61
N TYR A 182 4.19 1.33 -1.71
CA TYR A 182 4.01 0.61 -2.97
C TYR A 182 4.97 -0.58 -3.06
N ASP A 183 4.42 -1.77 -3.30
CA ASP A 183 5.20 -2.98 -3.51
C ASP A 183 5.32 -3.26 -5.00
N ASP A 184 6.47 -2.92 -5.59
CA ASP A 184 6.67 -2.99 -7.04
C ASP A 184 6.46 -4.38 -7.64
N ASN A 185 6.81 -5.45 -6.90
CA ASN A 185 6.61 -6.81 -7.41
C ASN A 185 5.12 -7.15 -7.58
N SER A 186 4.30 -6.86 -6.56
CA SER A 186 2.86 -7.18 -6.58
C SER A 186 2.00 -6.10 -7.22
N GLY A 187 2.50 -4.88 -7.44
CA GLY A 187 1.71 -3.76 -7.93
C GLY A 187 0.70 -3.21 -6.91
N LEU A 188 0.79 -3.63 -5.64
CA LEU A 188 -0.18 -3.27 -4.61
C LEU A 188 0.36 -2.18 -3.69
N TYR A 189 -0.57 -1.39 -3.15
CA TYR A 189 -0.32 -0.47 -2.06
C TYR A 189 -0.64 -1.11 -0.71
N TYR A 190 0.30 -1.09 0.22
CA TYR A 190 0.06 -1.42 1.61
C TYR A 190 -0.61 -0.24 2.32
N ALA A 191 -1.93 -0.32 2.42
CA ALA A 191 -2.78 0.66 3.10
C ALA A 191 -3.06 0.24 4.55
N LYS A 192 -2.03 -0.25 5.24
CA LYS A 192 -2.06 -0.68 6.65
C LYS A 192 -2.94 -1.90 6.91
N ALA A 193 -4.25 -1.73 7.09
CA ALA A 193 -5.15 -2.85 7.36
C ALA A 193 -5.39 -3.74 6.13
N ARG A 194 -5.25 -3.17 4.93
CA ARG A 194 -5.56 -3.84 3.66
C ARG A 194 -4.53 -3.51 2.58
N TYR A 195 -4.61 -4.28 1.50
CA TYR A 195 -3.86 -4.02 0.28
C TYR A 195 -4.80 -3.45 -0.78
N TYR A 196 -4.39 -2.33 -1.37
CA TYR A 196 -5.12 -1.61 -2.39
C TYR A 196 -4.50 -1.86 -3.76
N ASP A 197 -5.35 -2.23 -4.72
CA ASP A 197 -5.01 -2.41 -6.11
C ASP A 197 -5.49 -1.19 -6.90
N ALA A 198 -4.55 -0.37 -7.34
CA ALA A 198 -4.84 0.85 -8.08
C ALA A 198 -5.17 0.60 -9.55
N GLU A 199 -4.80 -0.56 -10.13
CA GLU A 199 -5.15 -0.90 -11.52
C GLU A 199 -6.67 -1.04 -11.69
N ILE A 200 -7.35 -1.52 -10.63
CA ILE A 200 -8.81 -1.66 -10.62
C ILE A 200 -9.51 -0.68 -9.67
N GLY A 201 -8.76 0.12 -8.91
CA GLY A 201 -9.29 1.13 -7.99
C GLY A 201 -9.96 0.57 -6.72
N ARG A 202 -9.56 -0.60 -6.21
CA ARG A 202 -10.25 -1.30 -5.11
C ARG A 202 -9.30 -2.03 -4.16
N PHE A 203 -9.77 -2.33 -2.95
CA PHE A 203 -9.06 -3.25 -2.06
C PHE A 203 -9.19 -4.70 -2.54
N ILE A 204 -8.16 -5.53 -2.30
CA ILE A 204 -8.17 -6.94 -2.70
C ILE A 204 -8.79 -7.88 -1.65
N SER A 205 -9.05 -7.37 -0.45
CA SER A 205 -9.68 -8.08 0.67
C SER A 205 -10.88 -7.30 1.22
N GLU A 206 -11.80 -8.03 1.84
CA GLU A 206 -12.93 -7.40 2.55
C GLU A 206 -12.41 -6.59 3.74
N ASP A 207 -13.07 -5.46 3.96
CA ASP A 207 -12.96 -4.72 5.20
C ASP A 207 -13.40 -5.57 6.41
N SER A 208 -12.62 -5.48 7.49
CA SER A 208 -13.02 -6.01 8.80
C SER A 208 -14.09 -5.11 9.44
N TYR A 209 -14.08 -3.81 9.14
CA TYR A 209 -15.18 -2.91 9.42
C TYR A 209 -16.34 -3.20 8.47
N LYS A 210 -17.47 -3.67 9.01
CA LYS A 210 -18.62 -4.13 8.20
C LYS A 210 -19.51 -3.01 7.64
N GLY A 211 -19.04 -1.76 7.70
CA GLY A 211 -19.82 -0.60 7.29
C GLY A 211 -20.84 -0.19 8.35
N ASP A 212 -21.59 0.86 8.00
CA ASP A 212 -22.70 1.41 8.75
C ASP A 212 -23.98 1.26 7.93
N ASN A 213 -25.02 0.64 8.49
CA ASN A 213 -26.30 0.44 7.80
C ASN A 213 -26.99 1.75 7.41
N SER A 214 -26.65 2.87 8.05
CA SER A 214 -27.13 4.21 7.66
C SER A 214 -26.41 4.79 6.44
N ILE A 215 -25.29 4.18 6.02
CA ILE A 215 -24.42 4.66 4.95
C ILE A 215 -24.23 3.51 3.96
N ILE A 216 -25.15 3.40 3.01
CA ILE A 216 -25.23 2.28 2.05
C ILE A 216 -23.89 2.04 1.32
N ILE A 217 -23.18 3.11 0.94
CA ILE A 217 -21.89 2.99 0.24
C ILE A 217 -20.81 2.31 1.08
N SER A 218 -20.87 2.42 2.42
CA SER A 218 -19.92 1.77 3.33
C SER A 218 -20.13 0.26 3.44
N LEU A 219 -21.26 -0.27 2.95
CA LEU A 219 -21.53 -1.71 2.92
C LEU A 219 -20.75 -2.42 1.80
N ASN A 220 -20.15 -1.67 0.87
CA ASN A 220 -19.22 -2.23 -0.10
C ASN A 220 -17.83 -2.38 0.52
N LEU A 221 -17.53 -3.58 1.04
CA LEU A 221 -16.31 -3.86 1.82
C LEU A 221 -14.98 -3.81 1.04
N TYR A 222 -15.01 -3.44 -0.24
CA TYR A 222 -13.82 -3.34 -1.10
C TYR A 222 -13.62 -1.96 -1.70
N ILE A 223 -14.55 -1.03 -1.47
CA ILE A 223 -14.51 0.30 -2.09
C ILE A 223 -13.36 1.11 -1.50
N TYR A 224 -12.58 1.76 -2.36
CA TYR A 224 -11.63 2.77 -1.93
C TYR A 224 -12.35 4.12 -1.89
N THR A 225 -12.26 4.82 -0.76
CA THR A 225 -12.67 6.24 -0.60
C THR A 225 -14.07 6.61 -1.10
N SER A 226 -15.03 5.69 -0.98
CA SER A 226 -16.39 5.83 -1.54
C SER A 226 -16.42 6.11 -3.04
N ASN A 227 -15.40 5.67 -3.77
CA ASN A 227 -15.19 5.92 -5.20
C ASN A 227 -14.99 7.40 -5.56
N ILE A 228 -14.49 8.21 -4.60
CA ILE A 228 -14.16 9.63 -4.82
C ILE A 228 -12.71 9.90 -4.39
N PRO A 229 -11.72 9.24 -5.00
CA PRO A 229 -10.32 9.30 -4.56
C PRO A 229 -9.65 10.66 -4.82
N VAL A 230 -10.30 11.54 -5.59
CA VAL A 230 -9.80 12.89 -5.88
C VAL A 230 -9.74 13.73 -4.60
N ILE A 231 -10.74 13.64 -3.71
CA ILE A 231 -10.87 14.48 -2.51
C ILE A 231 -10.83 13.70 -1.19
N ASN A 232 -10.72 12.37 -1.26
CA ASN A 232 -10.73 11.50 -0.10
C ASN A 232 -9.47 10.65 -0.06
N ILE A 233 -9.03 10.30 1.15
CA ILE A 233 -7.93 9.36 1.41
C ILE A 233 -8.35 8.37 2.49
N ASP A 234 -7.86 7.12 2.46
CA ASP A 234 -8.02 6.15 3.55
C ASP A 234 -6.67 5.83 4.22
N PRO A 235 -6.24 6.60 5.23
CA PRO A 235 -4.93 6.45 5.85
C PRO A 235 -4.74 5.12 6.60
N THR A 236 -5.84 4.45 6.94
CA THR A 236 -5.86 3.25 7.80
C THR A 236 -6.19 1.97 7.05
N GLY A 237 -6.71 2.09 5.83
CA GLY A 237 -7.31 0.99 5.09
C GLY A 237 -8.62 0.52 5.72
N HIS A 238 -9.38 1.38 6.38
CA HIS A 238 -10.72 1.07 6.94
C HIS A 238 -11.73 2.19 6.70
N VAL A 239 -11.28 3.42 6.87
CA VAL A 239 -12.15 4.59 6.92
C VAL A 239 -11.46 5.74 6.22
N PHE A 240 -12.11 6.24 5.17
CA PHE A 240 -11.63 7.40 4.45
C PHE A 240 -11.96 8.70 5.19
N LYS A 241 -11.13 9.71 4.99
CA LYS A 241 -11.40 11.09 5.39
C LYS A 241 -11.34 12.01 4.17
N ASN A 242 -12.06 13.12 4.24
CA ASN A 242 -12.08 14.13 3.18
C ASN A 242 -10.94 15.13 3.42
N THR A 243 -10.11 15.38 2.41
CA THR A 243 -8.97 16.31 2.52
C THR A 243 -9.36 17.78 2.41
N MET A 244 -10.59 18.08 1.99
CA MET A 244 -11.12 19.45 1.85
C MET A 244 -11.82 19.97 3.12
N VAL A 245 -12.01 19.11 4.13
CA VAL A 245 -12.58 19.53 5.42
C VAL A 245 -11.43 19.78 6.39
N ASN A 246 -11.15 21.06 6.67
CA ASN A 246 -10.29 21.43 7.80
C ASN A 246 -10.97 20.99 9.10
N ASP A 247 -10.30 20.15 9.92
CA ASP A 247 -10.75 19.74 11.26
C ASP A 247 -10.69 20.92 12.27
N GLY A 248 -11.39 22.00 11.95
CA GLY A 248 -11.57 23.19 12.78
C GLY A 248 -13.03 23.49 13.10
N GLY A 249 -13.97 22.63 12.70
CA GLY A 249 -15.41 22.89 12.88
C GLY A 249 -16.21 21.63 13.11
N SER A 250 -16.77 21.48 14.30
CA SER A 250 -17.85 20.56 14.62
C SER A 250 -19.03 20.75 13.64
N GLY A 251 -19.34 19.72 12.84
CA GLY A 251 -20.59 19.68 12.07
C GLY A 251 -20.52 18.90 10.77
N HIS A 252 -21.02 17.66 10.81
CA HIS A 252 -21.43 16.82 9.68
C HIS A 252 -20.36 16.33 8.69
N GLY A 253 -20.00 15.05 8.83
CA GLY A 253 -19.57 14.19 7.72
C GLY A 253 -18.09 13.83 7.63
N SER A 254 -17.24 14.32 8.53
CA SER A 254 -15.86 13.82 8.63
C SER A 254 -15.86 12.49 9.36
N PHE A 255 -15.52 11.40 8.67
CA PHE A 255 -15.30 10.09 9.29
C PHE A 255 -13.95 10.08 10.03
N ASP A 256 -13.78 10.95 11.02
CA ASP A 256 -12.63 10.87 11.91
C ASP A 256 -12.92 9.86 13.03
N LYS A 257 -12.85 8.57 12.68
CA LYS A 257 -13.05 7.43 13.59
C LYS A 257 -11.76 6.61 13.80
N ALA A 258 -10.59 7.24 13.71
CA ALA A 258 -9.31 6.60 14.03
C ALA A 258 -9.25 5.99 15.46
N LYS A 259 -10.19 6.33 16.35
CA LYS A 259 -10.30 5.76 17.71
C LYS A 259 -11.19 4.51 17.85
N LEU A 260 -11.99 4.12 16.85
CA LEU A 260 -13.00 3.07 17.03
C LEU A 260 -12.55 1.63 16.72
N VAL A 261 -11.38 1.44 16.10
CA VAL A 261 -10.90 0.09 15.73
C VAL A 261 -10.05 -0.58 16.83
N ARG A 262 -9.60 0.17 17.87
CA ARG A 262 -8.77 -0.38 18.95
C ARG A 262 -9.53 -1.09 20.08
N GLY A 263 -10.84 -1.31 19.95
CA GLY A 263 -11.69 -1.73 21.06
C GLY A 263 -12.64 -2.88 20.75
N ARG A 264 -12.11 -4.05 20.35
CA ARG A 264 -12.78 -5.35 20.53
C ARG A 264 -11.76 -6.49 20.30
N ILE A 265 -11.09 -6.85 21.39
CA ILE A 265 -10.65 -8.23 21.64
C ILE A 265 -11.87 -8.95 22.21
#